data_AF-A0A143PWX5-F1
#
_entry.id   AF-A0A143PWX5-F1
#
_cell.length_a   1.000
_cell.length_b   1.000
_cell.length_c   1.000
_cell.angle_alpha   90.00
_cell.angle_beta   90.00
_cell.angle_gamma   90.00
#
_symmetry.space_group_name_H-M   'P 1'
#
loop_
_entity.id
_entity.type
_entity.pdbx_description
1 polymer ?
#
loop_
_entity_poly.entity_id
_entity_poly.type
_entity_poly.pdbx_seq_one_letter_code
_entity_poly.pdbx_strand_id
1 'polypeptide(L)'
;MTDDLCPREAEVLRAGESGEWTPELKAHLVTCAACREVQAVTQVLRAAVDDEPASVGAPAEDIWWRAQWQARQEMRASAMRPLDTLERAEPLVALVAAATLLVLRGDAMASRLVAWATSDAAGQAMQALMPPALLPVLMLGALLGGLVLLVGLGAVVAND
;
A
#
# COMPACT_ATOMS: atom_id res chain seq x y z
N MET A 1 -37.42 -22.01 8.72
CA MET A 1 -36.74 -23.29 9.03
C MET A 1 -36.25 -23.17 10.45
N THR A 2 -37.19 -23.33 11.38
CA THR A 2 -36.99 -23.25 12.82
C THR A 2 -37.41 -24.61 13.32
N ASP A 3 -36.50 -25.58 13.19
CA ASP A 3 -36.72 -26.89 13.77
C ASP A 3 -36.56 -26.77 15.28
N ASP A 4 -37.44 -27.47 15.98
CA ASP A 4 -37.63 -27.47 17.42
C ASP A 4 -36.32 -27.56 18.20
N LEU A 5 -35.97 -26.47 18.89
CA LEU A 5 -34.87 -26.42 19.85
C LEU A 5 -35.06 -27.57 20.85
N CYS A 6 -34.09 -28.49 20.89
CA CYS A 6 -34.15 -29.60 21.83
C CYS A 6 -34.13 -29.02 23.26
N PRO A 7 -35.05 -29.42 24.16
CA PRO A 7 -35.13 -28.84 25.50
C PRO A 7 -33.85 -29.07 26.33
N ARG A 8 -33.02 -30.06 25.95
CA ARG A 8 -31.75 -30.39 26.62
C ARG A 8 -30.52 -29.87 25.88
N GLU A 9 -30.69 -29.09 24.82
CA GLU A 9 -29.58 -28.56 24.02
C GLU A 9 -28.61 -27.73 24.86
N ALA A 10 -29.13 -26.86 25.74
CA ALA A 10 -28.31 -26.05 26.65
C ALA A 10 -27.54 -26.89 27.70
N GLU A 11 -28.03 -28.07 28.08
CA GLU A 11 -27.30 -29.00 28.94
C GLU A 11 -26.18 -29.70 28.16
N VAL A 12 -26.45 -30.09 26.91
CA VAL A 12 -25.47 -30.71 26.01
C VAL A 12 -24.35 -29.74 25.66
N LEU A 13 -24.66 -28.47 25.39
CA LEU A 13 -23.66 -27.42 25.15
C LEU A 13 -22.75 -27.21 26.36
N ARG A 14 -23.33 -27.11 27.56
CA ARG A 14 -22.54 -26.96 28.80
C ARG A 14 -21.64 -28.18 29.07
N ALA A 15 -22.14 -29.40 28.86
CA ALA A 15 -21.31 -30.61 28.94
C ALA A 15 -20.21 -30.62 27.84
N GLY A 16 -20.55 -30.11 26.66
CA GLY A 16 -19.65 -29.86 25.53
C GLY A 16 -18.61 -28.76 25.78
N GLU A 17 -18.80 -27.89 26.78
CA GLU A 17 -17.83 -26.87 27.23
C GLU A 17 -17.01 -27.32 28.45
N SER A 18 -17.62 -27.98 29.44
CA SER A 18 -16.93 -28.46 30.66
C SER A 18 -16.20 -29.80 30.51
N GLY A 19 -16.75 -30.72 29.72
CA GLY A 19 -16.19 -32.05 29.44
C GLY A 19 -16.88 -33.13 30.26
N GLU A 20 -17.77 -32.71 31.15
CA GLU A 20 -18.48 -33.55 32.09
C GLU A 20 -19.79 -34.05 31.45
N TRP A 21 -19.80 -35.33 31.08
CA TRP A 21 -20.96 -35.98 30.47
C TRP A 21 -21.65 -36.93 31.44
N THR A 22 -22.85 -36.55 31.89
CA THR A 22 -23.70 -37.42 32.70
C THR A 22 -24.26 -38.58 31.86
N PRO A 23 -24.54 -39.75 32.47
CA PRO A 23 -25.10 -40.90 31.75
C PRO A 23 -26.44 -40.57 31.07
N GLU A 24 -27.25 -39.68 31.65
CA GLU A 24 -28.54 -39.25 31.11
C GLU A 24 -28.38 -38.39 29.84
N LEU A 25 -27.30 -37.59 29.75
CA LEU A 25 -26.98 -36.83 28.54
C LEU A 25 -26.44 -37.76 27.45
N LYS A 26 -25.59 -38.72 27.80
CA LYS A 26 -25.10 -39.74 26.84
C LYS A 26 -26.24 -40.55 26.24
N ALA A 27 -27.23 -40.94 27.05
CA ALA A 27 -28.43 -41.62 26.55
C ALA A 27 -29.24 -40.75 25.58
N HIS A 28 -29.33 -39.44 25.85
CA HIS A 28 -30.04 -38.50 24.99
C HIS A 28 -29.40 -38.32 23.60
N LEU A 29 -28.07 -38.35 23.51
CA LEU A 29 -27.33 -38.25 22.23
C LEU A 29 -27.64 -39.42 21.28
N VAL A 30 -28.04 -40.57 21.82
CA VAL A 30 -28.45 -41.74 21.03
C VAL A 30 -29.80 -41.50 20.32
N THR A 31 -30.68 -40.70 20.91
CA THR A 31 -32.03 -40.48 20.40
C THR A 31 -32.21 -39.13 19.69
N CYS A 32 -31.40 -38.13 19.99
CA CYS A 32 -31.45 -36.80 19.37
C CYS A 32 -30.31 -36.60 18.37
N ALA A 33 -30.64 -36.46 17.08
CA ALA A 33 -29.65 -36.21 16.02
C ALA A 33 -28.99 -34.82 16.16
N ALA A 34 -29.76 -33.77 16.47
CA ALA A 34 -29.24 -32.42 16.63
C ALA A 34 -28.20 -32.33 17.77
N CYS A 35 -28.51 -32.89 18.94
CA CYS A 35 -27.54 -32.89 20.05
C CYS A 35 -26.29 -33.73 19.77
N ARG A 36 -26.38 -34.76 18.93
CA ARG A 36 -25.22 -35.55 18.49
C ARG A 36 -24.30 -34.75 17.57
N GLU A 37 -24.88 -33.96 16.68
CA GLU A 37 -24.10 -33.04 15.83
C GLU A 37 -23.38 -32.00 16.69
N VAL A 38 -24.08 -31.40 17.66
CA VAL A 38 -23.47 -30.46 18.62
C VAL A 38 -22.30 -31.10 19.35
N GLN A 39 -22.44 -32.34 19.82
CA GLN A 39 -21.34 -33.08 20.46
C GLN A 39 -20.15 -33.28 19.52
N ALA A 40 -20.40 -33.67 18.27
CA ALA A 40 -19.33 -33.88 17.29
C ALA A 40 -18.55 -32.60 17.02
N VAL A 41 -19.26 -31.48 16.84
CA VAL A 41 -18.63 -30.16 16.62
C VAL A 41 -17.84 -29.70 17.84
N THR A 42 -18.42 -29.79 19.04
CA THR A 42 -17.71 -29.40 20.28
C THR A 42 -16.47 -30.26 20.53
N GLN A 43 -16.51 -31.55 20.20
CA GLN A 43 -15.35 -32.43 20.32
C GLN A 43 -14.22 -32.04 19.37
N VAL A 44 -14.54 -31.69 18.12
CA VAL A 44 -13.54 -31.21 17.15
C VAL A 44 -12.92 -29.89 17.59
N LEU A 45 -13.74 -28.95 18.06
CA LEU A 45 -13.26 -27.65 18.53
C LEU A 45 -12.34 -27.79 19.75
N ARG A 46 -12.68 -28.67 20.71
CA ARG A 46 -11.79 -28.95 21.83
C ARG A 46 -10.47 -29.56 21.42
N ALA A 47 -10.49 -30.54 20.53
CA ALA A 47 -9.25 -31.15 20.05
C ALA A 47 -8.33 -30.11 19.41
N ALA A 48 -8.91 -29.13 18.69
CA ALA A 48 -8.14 -28.03 18.11
C ALA A 48 -7.55 -27.08 19.18
N VAL A 49 -8.27 -26.83 20.28
CA VAL A 49 -7.80 -25.99 21.39
C VAL A 49 -6.74 -26.72 22.22
N ASP A 50 -6.90 -28.01 22.46
CA ASP A 50 -5.95 -28.83 23.23
C ASP A 50 -4.60 -29.00 22.51
N ASP A 51 -4.60 -28.95 21.17
CA ASP A 51 -3.39 -29.00 20.34
C ASP A 51 -2.64 -27.65 20.27
N GLU A 52 -3.27 -26.54 20.67
CA GLU A 52 -2.62 -25.23 20.72
C GLU A 52 -1.88 -24.99 22.05
N PRO A 53 -0.62 -24.52 22.02
CA PRO A 53 0.10 -24.20 23.24
C PRO A 53 -0.61 -23.04 23.96
N ALA A 54 -0.93 -23.25 25.26
CA ALA A 54 -1.61 -22.30 26.14
C ALA A 54 -0.93 -20.91 26.29
N SER A 55 0.23 -20.70 25.66
CA SER A 55 1.00 -19.45 25.69
C SER A 55 0.55 -18.42 24.64
N VAL A 56 -0.33 -18.76 23.69
CA VAL A 56 -0.83 -17.82 22.67
C VAL A 56 -2.18 -17.23 23.09
N GLY A 57 -2.24 -16.73 24.31
CA GLY A 57 -3.45 -16.12 24.88
C GLY A 57 -3.68 -14.69 24.41
N ALA A 58 -3.84 -14.48 23.10
CA ALA A 58 -4.46 -13.23 22.65
C ALA A 58 -5.98 -13.35 22.87
N PRO A 59 -6.63 -12.34 23.48
CA PRO A 59 -8.09 -12.31 23.57
C PRO A 59 -8.72 -12.54 22.19
N ALA A 60 -9.78 -13.36 22.13
CA ALA A 60 -10.47 -13.65 20.86
C ALA A 60 -10.96 -12.36 20.17
N GLU A 61 -11.32 -11.35 20.96
CA GLU A 61 -11.65 -10.00 20.49
C GLU A 61 -10.51 -9.33 19.72
N ASP A 62 -9.26 -9.50 20.16
CA ASP A 62 -8.08 -8.91 19.50
C ASP A 62 -7.75 -9.63 18.20
N ILE A 63 -7.97 -10.94 18.14
CA ILE A 63 -7.77 -11.73 16.90
C ILE A 63 -8.82 -11.30 15.88
N TRP A 64 -10.09 -11.25 16.27
CA TRP A 64 -11.18 -10.83 15.40
C TRP A 64 -11.01 -9.38 14.94
N TRP A 65 -10.64 -8.48 15.86
CA TRP A 65 -10.39 -7.09 15.53
C TRP A 65 -9.24 -6.93 14.52
N ARG A 66 -8.14 -7.66 14.71
CA ARG A 66 -7.01 -7.65 13.76
C ARG A 66 -7.41 -8.18 12.39
N ALA A 67 -8.15 -9.28 12.33
CA ALA A 67 -8.65 -9.83 11.08
C ALA A 67 -9.59 -8.84 10.36
N GLN A 68 -10.51 -8.21 11.10
CA GLN A 68 -11.41 -7.20 10.54
C GLN A 68 -10.65 -5.96 10.05
N TRP A 69 -9.63 -5.53 10.78
CA TRP A 69 -8.78 -4.41 10.37
C TRP A 69 -8.02 -4.72 9.08
N GLN A 70 -7.41 -5.90 8.98
CA GLN A 70 -6.72 -6.35 7.77
C GLN A 70 -7.66 -6.38 6.56
N ALA A 71 -8.84 -6.98 6.71
CA ALA A 71 -9.85 -7.00 5.65
C ALA A 71 -10.26 -5.59 5.19
N ARG A 72 -10.41 -4.64 6.14
CA ARG A 72 -10.71 -3.24 5.82
C ARG A 72 -9.56 -2.55 5.09
N GLN A 73 -8.31 -2.86 5.44
CA GLN A 73 -7.14 -2.29 4.78
C GLN A 73 -6.98 -2.81 3.35
N GLU A 74 -7.22 -4.10 3.11
CA GLU A 74 -7.18 -4.68 1.76
C GLU A 74 -8.23 -4.04 0.84
N MET A 75 -9.43 -3.80 1.37
CA MET A 75 -10.50 -3.08 0.66
C MET A 75 -10.15 -1.62 0.37
N ARG A 76 -9.37 -0.96 1.26
CA ARG A 76 -8.86 0.40 1.01
C ARG A 76 -7.72 0.41 0.00
N ALA A 77 -6.81 -0.55 0.10
CA ALA A 77 -5.69 -0.69 -0.82
C ALA A 77 -6.19 -0.95 -2.25
N SER A 78 -7.23 -1.78 -2.42
CA SER A 78 -7.83 -2.01 -3.74
C SER A 78 -8.48 -0.75 -4.32
N ALA A 79 -9.09 0.09 -3.48
CA ALA A 79 -9.66 1.38 -3.88
C ALA A 79 -8.60 2.45 -4.20
N MET A 80 -7.41 2.38 -3.58
CA MET A 80 -6.31 3.34 -3.77
C MET A 80 -5.37 2.98 -4.94
N ARG A 81 -5.34 1.72 -5.40
CA ARG A 81 -4.56 1.29 -6.59
C ARG A 81 -4.65 2.21 -7.82
N PRO A 82 -5.82 2.74 -8.23
CA PRO A 82 -5.88 3.65 -9.37
C PRO A 82 -5.22 5.02 -9.10
N LEU A 83 -5.18 5.48 -7.85
CA LEU A 83 -4.52 6.74 -7.50
C LEU A 83 -2.99 6.60 -7.59
N ASP A 84 -2.43 5.47 -7.16
CA ASP A 84 -0.99 5.20 -7.32
C ASP A 84 -0.56 5.19 -8.80
N THR A 85 -1.43 4.77 -9.72
CA THR A 85 -1.13 4.82 -11.16
C THR A 85 -1.13 6.25 -11.72
N LEU A 86 -1.95 7.13 -11.15
CA LEU A 86 -2.00 8.55 -11.52
C LEU A 86 -0.76 9.32 -11.04
N GLU A 87 -0.27 9.02 -9.83
CA GLU A 87 0.93 9.66 -9.28
C GLU A 87 2.17 9.36 -10.13
N ARG A 88 2.27 8.15 -10.70
CA ARG A 88 3.34 7.80 -11.66
C ARG A 88 3.22 8.53 -13.00
N ALA A 89 2.02 8.99 -13.38
CA ALA A 89 1.79 9.71 -14.62
C ALA A 89 2.07 11.23 -14.50
N GLU A 90 2.05 11.78 -13.28
CA GLU A 90 2.35 13.20 -13.01
C GLU A 90 3.68 13.68 -13.64
N PRO A 91 4.84 13.01 -13.45
CA PRO A 91 6.10 13.48 -14.02
C PRO A 91 6.10 13.45 -15.56
N LEU A 92 5.36 12.52 -16.18
CA LEU A 92 5.22 12.46 -17.63
C LEU A 92 4.42 13.65 -18.15
N VAL A 93 3.31 13.98 -17.50
CA VAL A 93 2.49 15.15 -17.88
C VAL A 93 3.30 16.44 -17.71
N ALA A 94 4.06 16.57 -16.61
CA ALA A 94 4.94 17.71 -16.39
C ALA A 94 6.05 17.82 -17.46
N LEU A 95 6.69 16.71 -17.83
CA LEU A 95 7.69 16.67 -18.89
C LEU A 95 7.12 17.06 -20.25
N VAL A 96 5.96 16.51 -20.63
CA VAL A 96 5.29 16.84 -21.88
C VAL A 96 4.89 18.31 -21.91
N ALA A 97 4.36 18.86 -20.82
CA ALA A 97 4.02 20.27 -20.71
C ALA A 97 5.26 21.17 -20.83
N ALA A 98 6.36 20.83 -20.15
CA ALA A 98 7.61 21.56 -20.22
C ALA A 98 8.22 21.51 -21.63
N ALA A 99 8.25 20.34 -22.27
CA ALA A 99 8.73 20.18 -23.64
C ALA A 99 7.87 20.98 -24.63
N THR A 100 6.54 20.95 -24.47
CA THR A 100 5.61 21.71 -25.31
C THR A 100 5.84 23.22 -25.15
N LEU A 101 6.01 23.71 -23.93
CA LEU A 101 6.34 25.11 -23.68
C LEU A 101 7.70 25.49 -24.28
N LEU A 102 8.71 24.62 -24.18
CA LEU A 102 10.02 24.86 -24.76
C LEU A 102 9.97 24.94 -26.28
N VAL A 103 9.19 24.09 -26.94
CA VAL A 103 9.02 24.11 -28.40
C VAL A 103 8.25 25.36 -28.85
N LEU A 104 7.17 25.72 -28.15
CA LEU A 104 6.30 26.83 -28.55
C LEU A 104 6.86 28.21 -28.19
N ARG A 105 7.67 28.31 -27.13
CA ARG A 105 8.17 29.58 -26.58
C ARG A 105 9.69 29.64 -26.51
N GLY A 106 10.39 28.63 -27.01
CA GLY A 106 11.85 28.52 -26.97
C GLY A 106 12.53 29.72 -27.58
N ASP A 107 12.12 30.14 -28.78
CA ASP A 107 12.73 31.28 -29.48
C ASP A 107 12.56 32.60 -28.70
N ALA A 108 11.40 32.79 -28.06
CA ALA A 108 11.11 33.96 -27.24
C ALA A 108 11.90 33.95 -25.92
N MET A 109 12.10 32.78 -25.31
CA MET A 109 12.93 32.65 -24.11
C MET A 109 14.41 32.78 -24.43
N ALA A 110 14.88 32.15 -25.52
CA ALA A 110 16.25 32.21 -25.99
C ALA A 110 16.66 33.64 -26.37
N SER A 111 15.82 34.36 -27.12
CA SER A 111 16.09 35.76 -27.47
C SER A 111 16.13 36.68 -26.24
N ARG A 112 15.26 36.46 -25.25
CA ARG A 112 15.29 37.21 -23.97
C ARG A 112 16.50 36.87 -23.11
N LEU A 113 16.89 35.59 -23.05
CA LEU A 113 18.07 35.14 -22.32
C LEU A 113 19.35 35.66 -22.96
N VAL A 114 19.45 35.62 -24.29
CA VAL A 114 20.58 36.21 -25.02
C VAL A 114 20.60 37.71 -24.81
N ALA A 115 19.47 38.42 -24.96
CA ALA A 115 19.41 39.86 -24.74
C ALA A 115 19.80 40.26 -23.30
N TRP A 116 19.40 39.47 -22.31
CA TRP A 116 19.82 39.65 -20.93
C TRP A 116 21.31 39.36 -20.75
N ALA A 117 21.82 38.25 -21.29
CA ALA A 117 23.22 37.85 -21.20
C ALA A 117 24.18 38.81 -21.92
N THR A 118 23.72 39.43 -23.02
CA THR A 118 24.47 40.46 -23.76
C THR A 118 24.23 41.86 -23.20
N SER A 119 23.42 42.03 -22.15
CA SER A 119 23.23 43.34 -21.54
C SER A 119 24.47 43.73 -20.72
N ASP A 120 24.92 44.98 -20.89
CA ASP A 120 26.06 45.52 -20.13
C ASP A 120 25.84 45.43 -18.60
N ALA A 121 24.58 45.49 -18.17
CA ALA A 121 24.19 45.32 -16.77
C ALA A 121 24.43 43.90 -16.24
N ALA A 122 24.18 42.86 -17.05
CA ALA A 122 24.49 41.48 -16.67
C ALA A 122 26.00 41.24 -16.64
N GLY A 123 26.75 41.80 -17.59
CA GLY A 123 28.21 41.75 -17.61
C GLY A 123 28.85 42.39 -16.36
N GLN A 124 28.37 43.57 -15.97
CA GLN A 124 28.86 44.28 -14.78
C GLN A 124 28.47 43.58 -13.47
N ALA A 125 27.25 43.04 -13.37
CA ALA A 125 26.82 42.28 -12.19
C ALA A 125 27.58 40.95 -12.03
N MET A 126 27.85 40.24 -13.14
CA MET A 126 28.59 38.98 -13.13
C MET A 126 30.08 39.19 -12.75
N GLN A 127 30.70 40.29 -13.21
CA GLN A 127 32.07 40.67 -12.83
C GLN A 127 32.17 41.13 -11.37
N ALA A 128 31.12 41.73 -10.81
CA ALA A 128 31.10 42.16 -9.41
C ALA A 128 30.94 41.00 -8.42
N LEU A 129 30.25 39.92 -8.80
CA LEU A 129 29.98 38.77 -7.91
C LEU A 129 30.94 37.59 -8.08
N MET A 130 31.70 37.48 -9.17
CA MET A 130 32.48 36.26 -9.46
C MET A 130 34.00 36.49 -9.56
N PRO A 131 34.82 35.79 -8.75
CA PRO A 131 36.26 35.72 -8.98
C PRO A 131 36.54 35.11 -10.37
N PRO A 132 37.52 35.64 -11.14
CA PRO A 132 37.79 35.18 -12.51
C PRO A 132 38.16 33.68 -12.62
N ALA A 133 38.51 33.04 -11.50
CA ALA A 133 38.83 31.61 -11.43
C ALA A 133 37.62 30.66 -11.56
N LEU A 134 36.38 31.13 -11.37
CA LEU A 134 35.18 30.28 -11.38
C LEU A 134 34.51 30.12 -12.76
N LEU A 135 34.85 30.98 -13.73
CA LEU A 135 34.36 30.92 -15.11
C LEU A 135 34.59 29.55 -15.80
N PRO A 136 35.80 28.95 -15.77
CA PRO A 136 36.02 27.65 -16.41
C PRO A 136 35.23 26.52 -15.75
N VAL A 137 34.97 26.61 -14.44
CA VAL A 137 34.22 25.59 -13.68
C VAL A 137 32.74 25.57 -14.10
N LEU A 138 32.12 26.75 -14.27
CA LEU A 138 30.74 26.84 -14.74
C LEU A 138 30.58 26.42 -16.20
N MET A 139 31.55 26.73 -17.06
CA MET A 139 31.55 26.27 -18.46
C MET A 139 31.64 24.74 -18.56
N LEU A 140 32.51 24.12 -17.75
CA LEU A 140 32.58 22.65 -17.64
C LEU A 140 31.28 22.05 -17.10
N GLY A 141 30.67 22.67 -16.08
CA GLY A 141 29.39 22.23 -15.53
C GLY A 141 28.25 22.30 -16.54
N ALA A 142 28.18 23.36 -17.34
CA ALA A 142 27.18 23.51 -18.40
C ALA A 142 27.38 22.48 -19.53
N LEU A 143 28.62 22.21 -19.94
CA LEU A 143 28.94 21.20 -20.94
C LEU A 143 28.59 19.78 -20.46
N LEU A 144 28.92 19.45 -19.22
CA LEU A 144 28.59 18.15 -18.63
C LEU A 144 27.08 17.99 -18.44
N GLY A 145 26.39 19.04 -17.99
CA GLY A 145 24.92 19.05 -17.85
C GLY A 145 24.20 18.88 -19.19
N GLY A 146 24.67 19.55 -20.25
CA GLY A 146 24.16 19.37 -21.61
C GLY A 146 24.37 17.96 -22.16
N LEU A 147 25.53 17.35 -21.88
CA LEU A 147 25.84 15.98 -22.27
C LEU A 147 24.91 14.96 -21.58
N VAL A 148 24.67 15.12 -20.28
CA VAL A 148 23.76 14.26 -19.51
C VAL A 148 22.32 14.36 -20.02
N LEU A 149 21.86 15.57 -20.35
CA LEU A 149 20.54 15.79 -20.95
C LEU A 149 20.40 15.12 -22.32
N LEU A 150 21.42 15.21 -23.18
CA LEU A 150 21.42 14.56 -24.50
C LEU A 150 21.42 13.03 -24.40
N VAL A 151 22.21 12.46 -23.49
CA VAL A 151 22.24 11.01 -23.25
C VAL A 151 20.93 10.53 -22.63
N GLY A 152 20.35 11.28 -21.70
CA GLY A 152 19.05 10.98 -21.10
C GLY A 152 17.92 10.98 -22.12
N LEU A 153 17.87 11.99 -23.00
CA LEU A 153 16.90 12.04 -24.11
C LEU A 153 17.10 10.91 -25.11
N GLY A 154 18.35 10.55 -25.43
CA GLY A 154 18.66 9.43 -26.31
C GLY A 154 18.24 8.07 -25.75
N ALA A 155 18.42 7.87 -24.44
CA ALA A 155 18.00 6.63 -23.76
C ALA A 155 16.48 6.48 -23.67
N VAL A 156 15.74 7.58 -23.53
CA VAL A 156 14.27 7.56 -23.54
C VAL A 156 13.74 7.23 -24.93
N VAL A 157 14.33 7.80 -25.99
CA VAL A 157 13.90 7.53 -27.38
C VAL A 157 14.31 6.13 -27.87
N ALA A 158 15.41 5.57 -27.37
CA ALA A 158 15.87 4.23 -27.78
C ALA A 158 15.14 3.07 -27.08
N ASN A 159 14.30 3.37 -26.08
CA ASN A 159 13.55 2.38 -25.31
C ASN A 159 12.06 2.31 -25.71
N ASP A 160 11.66 3.09 -26.73
CA ASP A 160 10.43 2.96 -27.52
C ASP A 160 10.73 2.26 -28.86
#